data_AF-A0A382LY20-F1
#
_entry.id   AF-A0A382LY20-F1
#
_cell.length_a   1.000
_cell.length_b   1.000
_cell.length_c   1.000
_cell.angle_alpha   90.00
_cell.angle_beta   90.00
_cell.angle_gamma   90.00
#
_symmetry.space_group_name_H-M   'P 1'
#
loop_
_entity.id
_entity.type
_entity.pdbx_description
1 polymer ?
#
loop_
_entity_poly.entity_id
_entity_poly.type
_entity_poly.pdbx_seq_one_letter_code
_entity_poly.pdbx_strand_id
1 'polypeptide(L)' 'VEAHFGIDFAETFAIELDELAAEPVKDGFVIITDEAIEVTAEGQLFVRNVCMPFDRYLREKSRSKPTFSRTV' A
#
# COMPACT_ATOMS: atom_id res chain seq x y z
N VAL A 1 15.40 -7.27 2.24
CA VAL A 1 14.04 -7.86 2.36
C VAL A 1 13.92 -9.07 1.45
N GLU A 2 14.06 -8.90 0.13
CA GLU A 2 13.97 -9.96 -0.89
C GLU A 2 14.78 -11.22 -0.57
N ALA A 3 16.10 -11.10 -0.37
CA ALA A 3 16.96 -12.24 -0.05
C ALA A 3 16.57 -12.95 1.26
N HIS A 4 15.97 -12.23 2.22
CA HIS A 4 15.53 -12.81 3.49
C HIS A 4 14.26 -13.65 3.33
N PHE A 5 13.36 -13.23 2.44
CA PHE A 5 12.09 -13.91 2.18
C PHE A 5 12.12 -14.81 0.94
N GLY A 6 13.19 -14.76 0.13
CA GLY A 6 13.33 -15.53 -1.11
C GLY A 6 12.33 -15.11 -2.19
N ILE A 7 12.01 -13.82 -2.25
CA ILE A 7 11.01 -13.26 -3.18
C ILE A 7 11.64 -12.19 -4.08
N ASP A 8 11.09 -12.03 -5.28
CA ASP A 8 11.19 -10.79 -6.06
C ASP A 8 10.10 -9.83 -5.56
N PHE A 9 10.47 -8.67 -5.02
CA PHE A 9 9.51 -7.76 -4.39
C PHE A 9 8.54 -7.18 -5.42
N ALA A 10 9.04 -6.78 -6.58
CA ALA A 10 8.25 -6.14 -7.62
C ALA A 10 7.22 -7.11 -8.22
N GLU A 11 7.58 -8.39 -8.40
CA GLU A 11 6.65 -9.42 -8.84
C GLU A 11 5.65 -9.80 -7.75
N THR A 12 6.12 -10.01 -6.52
CA THR A 12 5.29 -10.48 -5.41
C THR A 12 4.23 -9.46 -5.00
N PHE A 13 4.57 -8.18 -5.01
CA PHE A 13 3.72 -7.08 -4.59
C PHE A 13 3.24 -6.20 -5.77
N ALA A 14 3.25 -6.72 -6.99
CA ALA A 14 2.86 -5.96 -8.19
C ALA A 14 1.50 -5.28 -8.05
N ILE A 15 0.54 -5.95 -7.41
CA ILE A 15 -0.82 -5.42 -7.27
C ILE A 15 -0.87 -4.32 -6.20
N GLU A 16 -0.15 -4.50 -5.11
CA GLU A 16 -0.03 -3.52 -4.04
C GLU A 16 0.70 -2.26 -4.53
N LEU A 17 1.72 -2.43 -5.38
CA LEU A 17 2.43 -1.34 -6.04
C LEU A 17 1.52 -0.56 -7.00
N ASP A 18 0.69 -1.25 -7.78
CA ASP A 18 -0.32 -0.60 -8.64
C ASP A 18 -1.35 0.20 -7.81
N GLU A 19 -1.81 -0.34 -6.67
CA GLU A 19 -2.73 0.35 -5.76
C GLU A 19 -2.08 1.59 -5.13
N LEU A 20 -0.80 1.54 -4.77
CA LEU A 20 -0.05 2.71 -4.29
C LEU A 20 0.18 3.76 -5.38
N ALA A 21 0.44 3.34 -6.61
CA ALA A 21 0.64 4.22 -7.75
C ALA A 21 -0.64 5.00 -8.14
N ALA A 22 -1.82 4.52 -7.72
CA ALA A 22 -3.10 5.11 -8.09
C ALA A 22 -3.38 6.45 -7.39
N GLU A 23 -3.49 6.46 -6.06
CA GLU A 23 -3.86 7.67 -5.29
C GLU A 23 -2.72 8.11 -4.34
N PRO A 24 -2.13 7.24 -3.50
CA PRO A 24 -1.09 7.67 -2.55
C PRO A 24 0.13 8.34 -3.19
N VAL A 25 0.60 7.84 -4.34
CA VAL A 25 1.72 8.48 -5.07
C VAL A 25 1.27 9.78 -5.75
N LYS A 26 0.07 9.83 -6.34
CA LYS A 26 -0.44 11.04 -6.99
C LYS A 26 -0.68 12.18 -6.01
N ASP A 27 -1.13 11.85 -4.81
CA ASP A 27 -1.37 12.79 -3.73
C ASP A 27 -0.08 13.23 -3.02
N GLY A 28 1.09 12.67 -3.39
CA GLY A 28 2.37 12.99 -2.77
C GLY A 28 2.53 12.42 -1.36
N PHE A 29 1.72 11.43 -0.98
CA PHE A 29 1.81 10.77 0.32
C PHE A 29 2.89 9.69 0.37
N VAL A 30 3.27 9.16 -0.80
CA VAL A 30 4.25 8.09 -0.94
C VAL A 30 5.19 8.36 -2.10
N ILE A 31 6.47 8.06 -1.90
CA ILE A 31 7.49 8.02 -2.93
C ILE A 31 7.93 6.56 -3.07
N ILE A 32 7.87 6.02 -4.29
CA ILE A 32 8.34 4.66 -4.58
C ILE A 32 9.64 4.78 -5.38
N THR A 33 10.67 4.08 -4.91
CA THR A 33 11.94 3.90 -5.59
C THR A 33 12.18 2.41 -5.84
N ASP A 34 13.21 2.08 -6.59
CA ASP A 34 13.58 0.67 -6.84
C ASP A 34 14.02 -0.05 -5.55
N GLU A 35 14.37 0.69 -4.49
CA GLU A 35 14.90 0.13 -3.25
C GLU A 35 13.93 0.25 -2.06
N ALA A 36 12.97 1.20 -2.12
CA ALA A 36 12.12 1.53 -0.97
C ALA A 36 10.77 2.14 -1.34
N ILE A 37 9.84 2.05 -0.39
CA ILE A 37 8.59 2.81 -0.36
C ILE A 37 8.68 3.76 0.83
N GLU A 38 8.72 5.06 0.56
CA GLU A 38 8.88 6.11 1.56
C GLU A 38 7.57 6.87 1.75
N VAL A 39 7.11 6.95 3.00
CA VAL A 39 5.93 7.75 3.35
C VAL A 39 6.38 9.18 3.64
N THR A 40 5.81 10.15 2.93
CA THR A 40 6.12 11.57 3.13
C THR A 40 5.55 12.07 4.45
N ALA A 41 5.98 13.25 4.90
CA ALA A 41 5.44 13.86 6.12
C ALA A 41 3.91 14.03 6.08
N GLU A 42 3.35 14.38 4.91
CA GLU A 42 1.90 14.49 4.71
C GLU A 42 1.24 13.10 4.68
N GLY A 43 1.90 12.13 4.04
CA GLY A 43 1.43 10.75 3.99
C GLY A 43 1.35 10.05 5.35
N GLN A 44 2.11 10.50 6.35
CA GLN A 44 2.03 9.95 7.71
C GLN A 44 0.63 10.11 8.33
N LEU A 45 -0.07 11.20 8.01
CA LEU A 45 -1.46 11.42 8.44
C LEU A 45 -2.43 10.39 7.82
N PHE A 46 -2.07 9.88 6.65
CA PHE A 46 -2.84 8.92 5.87
C PHE A 46 -2.16 7.54 5.80
N VAL A 47 -1.29 7.21 6.76
CA VAL A 47 -0.47 5.98 6.71
C VAL A 47 -1.31 4.71 6.59
N ARG A 48 -2.55 4.73 7.09
CA ARG A 48 -3.52 3.64 6.88
C ARG A 48 -3.78 3.38 5.40
N ASN A 49 -3.95 4.41 4.58
CA ASN A 49 -4.18 4.28 3.14
C ASN A 49 -2.96 3.70 2.43
N VAL A 50 -1.76 3.99 2.93
CA VAL A 50 -0.51 3.45 2.41
C VAL A 50 -0.33 1.96 2.77
N CYS A 51 -0.69 1.55 3.99
CA CYS A 51 -0.49 0.18 4.44
C CYS A 51 -1.61 -0.79 4.03
N MET A 52 -2.83 -0.30 3.77
CA MET A 52 -3.99 -1.14 3.46
C MET A 52 -3.80 -2.08 2.25
N PRO A 53 -3.16 -1.67 1.13
CA PRO A 53 -2.89 -2.57 0.00
C PRO A 53 -2.17 -3.84 0.42
N PHE A 54 -1.22 -3.75 1.35
CA PHE A 54 -0.41 -4.89 1.83
C PHE A 54 -1.14 -5.81 2.82
N ASP A 55 -2.37 -5.48 3.24
CA ASP A 55 -3.17 -6.33 4.10
C ASP A 55 -4.03 -7.31 3.26
N ARG A 56 -3.49 -8.53 3.10
CA ARG A 56 -4.15 -9.64 2.41
C ARG A 56 -5.56 -9.92 2.93
N TYR A 57 -5.79 -9.81 4.24
CA TYR A 57 -7.09 -10.11 4.84
C TYR A 57 -8.11 -9.02 4.57
N LEU A 58 -7.69 -7.75 4.56
CA LEU A 58 -8.56 -6.65 4.14
C LEU A 58 -8.96 -6.80 2.68
N ARG A 59 -8.04 -7.19 1.81
CA ARG A 59 -8.30 -7.43 0.39
C ARG A 59 -9.26 -8.59 0.13
N GLU A 60 -9.13 -9.67 0.89
CA GLU A 60 -10.09 -10.78 0.86
C GLU A 60 -11.49 -10.36 1.34
N LYS A 61 -11.57 -9.48 2.35
CA LYS A 61 -12.83 -8.97 2.88
C LYS A 61 -13.48 -7.93 1.97
N SER A 62 -12.73 -7.05 1.32
CA SER A 62 -13.29 -6.02 0.43
C SER A 62 -13.93 -6.60 -0.83
N ARG A 63 -13.49 -7.79 -1.28
CA ARG A 63 -14.22 -8.59 -2.28
C ARG A 63 -15.64 -8.98 -1.83
N SER A 64 -15.94 -8.93 -0.52
CA SER A 64 -17.22 -9.34 0.05
C SER A 64 -18.16 -8.17 0.44
N LYS A 65 -17.66 -6.92 0.55
CA LYS A 65 -18.43 -5.67 0.73
C LYS A 65 -17.47 -4.46 0.86
N PRO A 66 -17.83 -3.25 0.38
CA PRO A 66 -17.02 -2.06 0.60
C PRO A 66 -17.01 -1.65 2.08
N THR A 67 -15.81 -1.49 2.65
CA THR A 67 -15.63 -1.08 4.05
C THR A 67 -15.41 0.43 4.10
N PHE A 68 -16.46 1.20 4.42
CA PHE A 68 -16.30 2.64 4.66
C PHE A 68 -15.79 2.86 6.09
N SER A 69 -14.76 3.70 6.24
CA SER A 69 -14.31 4.17 7.54
C SER A 69 -15.42 5.02 8.16
N ARG A 70 -16.11 4.50 9.18
CA ARG A 70 -17.04 5.30 9.97
C ARG A 70 -16.25 6.14 10.95
N THR A 71 -16.20 7.45 10.70
CA THR A 71 -15.93 8.44 11.75
C THR A 71 -17.21 8.59 12.56
N VAL A 72 -17.13 8.39 13.89
CA VAL A 72 -18.17 8.81 14.83
C VAL A 72 -17.94 10.25 15.25
#